data_AF-A0A962A9V1-F1
#
_entry.id   AF-A0A962A9V1-F1
#
_cell.length_a   1.000
_cell.length_b   1.000
_cell.length_c   1.000
_cell.angle_alpha   90.00
_cell.angle_beta   90.00
_cell.angle_gamma   90.00
#
_symmetry.space_group_name_H-M   'P 1'
#
loop_
_entity.id
_entity.type
_entity.pdbx_description
1 polymer ?
#
loop_
_entity_poly.entity_id
_entity_poly.type
_entity_poly.pdbx_seq_one_letter_code
_entity_poly.pdbx_strand_id
1 'polypeptide(L)'
;MRYESQRIAQVYWLGALLIFAVQVLFGLIGGTIYVLPNLISPDILPFNTVRMIHTNAMIVWLLLGFFGAAYYLIPEETEREIYSPKLAYIQFAIFFLGALGAVVGYLFHIYADHARSYLQQPMWVKLGIIVAALIFLFNVSMTVLQGRKTAITNVLLLGLWGIAIFFLFSLYNPANLALDKMYWWYVVHLWVEGVWELVMASILAFIMMKLTGVDREVVEKWLYVIVATSLFTGVLGTGHHYYWIGAPAYWQW
;
A
#
# COMPACT_ATOMS: atom_id res chain seq x y z
N MET A 1 -4.11 -22.73 12.60
CA MET A 1 -4.41 -21.33 13.00
C MET A 1 -4.66 -21.35 14.49
N ARG A 2 -4.00 -20.48 15.26
CA ARG A 2 -4.11 -20.41 16.72
C ARG A 2 -5.31 -19.57 17.16
N TYR A 3 -5.67 -18.58 16.35
CA TYR A 3 -6.81 -17.68 16.54
C TYR A 3 -7.77 -17.83 15.37
N GLU A 4 -9.08 -17.76 15.62
CA GLU A 4 -10.11 -17.92 14.59
C GLU A 4 -10.08 -16.77 13.58
N SER A 5 -9.83 -15.54 14.04
CA SER A 5 -9.77 -14.34 13.20
C SER A 5 -8.61 -14.36 12.19
N GLN A 6 -7.60 -15.22 12.35
CA GLN A 6 -6.54 -15.40 11.33
C GLN A 6 -7.11 -15.84 9.98
N ARG A 7 -8.29 -16.48 9.95
CA ARG A 7 -8.98 -16.86 8.70
C ARG A 7 -9.34 -15.68 7.81
N ILE A 8 -9.50 -14.48 8.39
CA ILE A 8 -9.77 -13.24 7.65
C ILE A 8 -8.71 -13.03 6.57
N ALA A 9 -7.44 -13.33 6.88
CA ALA A 9 -6.32 -13.15 5.96
C ALA A 9 -6.49 -13.87 4.61
N GLN A 10 -7.20 -15.01 4.60
CA GLN A 10 -7.42 -15.80 3.39
C GLN A 10 -8.18 -15.02 2.32
N VAL A 11 -9.21 -14.28 2.71
CA VAL A 11 -10.04 -13.50 1.78
C VAL A 11 -9.22 -12.35 1.19
N TYR A 12 -8.40 -11.69 2.02
CA TYR A 12 -7.49 -10.65 1.57
C TYR A 12 -6.43 -11.16 0.58
N TRP A 13 -5.79 -12.29 0.88
CA TRP A 13 -4.80 -12.87 -0.01
C TRP A 13 -5.40 -13.40 -1.31
N LEU A 14 -6.60 -14.00 -1.27
CA LEU A 14 -7.31 -14.37 -2.50
C LEU A 14 -7.62 -13.14 -3.35
N GLY A 15 -8.15 -12.07 -2.73
CA GLY A 15 -8.40 -10.81 -3.42
C GLY A 15 -7.11 -10.20 -4.01
N ALA A 16 -6.00 -10.24 -3.27
CA ALA A 16 -4.70 -9.79 -3.76
C ALA A 16 -4.27 -10.58 -5.00
N LEU A 17 -4.35 -11.91 -4.97
CA LEU A 17 -3.99 -12.75 -6.12
C LEU A 17 -4.85 -12.46 -7.36
N LEU A 18 -6.14 -12.20 -7.18
CA LEU A 18 -7.04 -11.82 -8.27
C LEU A 18 -6.64 -10.47 -8.91
N ILE A 19 -6.38 -9.45 -8.09
CA ILE A 19 -5.93 -8.14 -8.60
C ILE A 19 -4.51 -8.23 -9.19
N PHE A 20 -3.64 -9.07 -8.64
CA PHE A 20 -2.32 -9.35 -9.20
C PHE A 20 -2.42 -9.97 -10.60
N ALA A 21 -3.33 -10.92 -10.82
CA ALA A 21 -3.58 -11.47 -12.14
C ALA A 21 -4.02 -10.40 -13.15
N VAL A 22 -4.89 -9.46 -12.74
CA VAL A 22 -5.27 -8.30 -13.55
C VAL A 22 -4.04 -7.42 -13.85
N GLN A 23 -3.21 -7.13 -12.85
CA GLN A 23 -2.00 -6.33 -13.03
C GLN A 23 -1.03 -6.96 -14.04
N VAL A 24 -0.78 -8.28 -13.93
CA VAL A 24 0.09 -9.02 -14.85
C VAL A 24 -0.49 -9.01 -16.26
N LEU A 25 -1.80 -9.27 -16.42
CA LEU A 25 -2.47 -9.25 -17.72
C LEU A 25 -2.28 -7.90 -18.43
N PHE A 26 -2.57 -6.79 -17.74
CA PHE A 26 -2.41 -5.46 -18.33
C PHE A 26 -0.93 -5.08 -18.53
N GLY A 27 -0.01 -5.64 -17.74
CA GLY A 27 1.43 -5.51 -17.97
C GLY A 27 1.87 -6.19 -19.26
N LEU A 28 1.40 -7.42 -19.50
CA LEU A 28 1.68 -8.16 -20.74
C LEU A 28 1.07 -7.47 -21.96
N ILE A 29 -0.17 -6.96 -21.85
CA ILE A 29 -0.81 -6.17 -22.92
C ILE A 29 0.02 -4.91 -23.21
N GLY A 30 0.42 -4.17 -22.18
CA GLY A 30 1.23 -2.96 -22.34
C GLY A 30 2.58 -3.23 -23.01
N GLY A 31 3.28 -4.29 -22.58
CA GLY A 31 4.51 -4.74 -23.20
C GLY A 31 4.32 -5.18 -24.66
N THR A 32 3.20 -5.83 -24.96
CA THR A 32 2.86 -6.24 -26.33
C THR A 32 2.58 -5.05 -27.23
N ILE A 33 1.83 -4.05 -26.77
CA ILE A 33 1.56 -2.81 -27.52
C ILE A 33 2.87 -2.08 -27.84
N TYR A 34 3.86 -2.09 -26.94
CA TYR A 34 5.17 -1.49 -27.21
C TYR A 34 5.92 -2.13 -28.38
N VAL A 35 5.81 -3.46 -28.55
CA VAL A 35 6.51 -4.20 -29.61
C VAL A 35 5.67 -4.28 -30.89
N LEU A 36 4.34 -4.34 -30.75
CA LEU A 36 3.36 -4.50 -31.82
C LEU A 36 2.23 -3.46 -31.68
N PRO A 37 2.49 -2.17 -32.00
CA PRO A 37 1.58 -1.07 -31.66
C PRO A 37 0.22 -1.11 -32.37
N ASN A 38 0.11 -1.83 -33.50
CA ASN A 38 -1.13 -1.94 -34.27
C ASN A 38 -1.92 -3.24 -33.98
N LEU A 39 -1.45 -4.10 -33.07
CA LEU A 39 -2.13 -5.36 -32.75
C LEU A 39 -3.50 -5.12 -32.11
N ILE A 40 -3.61 -4.09 -31.27
CA ILE A 40 -4.85 -3.66 -30.62
C ILE A 40 -5.06 -2.20 -31.02
N SER A 41 -6.23 -1.88 -31.56
CA SER A 41 -6.54 -0.49 -31.93
C SER A 41 -6.48 0.43 -30.70
N PRO A 42 -5.77 1.57 -30.78
CA PRO A 42 -5.79 2.58 -29.71
C PRO A 42 -7.20 3.09 -29.38
N ASP A 43 -8.14 3.05 -30.33
CA ASP A 43 -9.53 3.45 -30.10
C ASP A 43 -10.30 2.46 -29.21
N ILE A 44 -9.84 1.19 -29.16
CA ILE A 44 -10.45 0.15 -28.33
C ILE A 44 -9.80 0.13 -26.95
N LEU A 45 -8.46 0.14 -26.90
CA LEU A 45 -7.72 0.04 -25.66
C LEU A 45 -6.42 0.86 -25.74
N PRO A 46 -6.48 2.16 -25.38
CA PRO A 46 -5.32 3.03 -25.52
C PRO A 46 -4.26 2.73 -24.44
N PHE A 47 -2.99 2.92 -24.80
CA PHE A 47 -1.86 2.57 -23.95
C PHE A 47 -1.88 3.26 -22.57
N ASN A 48 -2.35 4.50 -22.48
CA ASN A 48 -2.48 5.22 -21.22
C ASN A 48 -3.46 4.52 -20.25
N THR A 49 -4.56 3.95 -20.74
CA THR A 49 -5.51 3.17 -19.93
C THR A 49 -4.87 1.86 -19.46
N VAL A 50 -4.15 1.17 -20.35
CA VAL A 50 -3.40 -0.05 -20.01
C VAL A 50 -2.38 0.21 -18.90
N ARG A 51 -1.56 1.25 -19.07
CA ARG A 51 -0.58 1.68 -18.07
C ARG A 51 -1.27 2.03 -16.75
N MET A 52 -2.37 2.78 -16.80
CA MET A 52 -3.11 3.19 -15.61
C MET A 52 -3.64 2.00 -14.82
N ILE A 53 -4.25 1.01 -15.48
CA ILE A 53 -4.72 -0.21 -14.84
C ILE A 53 -3.55 -0.98 -14.23
N HIS A 54 -2.49 -1.22 -15.01
CA HIS A 54 -1.32 -1.95 -14.54
C HIS A 54 -0.67 -1.34 -13.29
N THR A 55 -0.36 -0.03 -13.32
CA THR A 55 0.37 0.62 -12.22
C THR A 55 -0.47 0.80 -10.97
N ASN A 56 -1.78 1.06 -11.11
CA ASN A 56 -2.65 1.19 -9.94
C ASN A 56 -2.97 -0.18 -9.32
N ALA A 57 -3.22 -1.20 -10.14
CA ALA A 57 -3.47 -2.56 -9.65
C ALA A 57 -2.28 -3.09 -8.83
N MET A 58 -1.04 -2.73 -9.20
CA MET A 58 0.18 -3.04 -8.45
C MET A 58 0.09 -2.60 -6.99
N ILE A 59 -0.33 -1.36 -6.74
CA ILE A 59 -0.45 -0.81 -5.37
C ILE A 59 -1.57 -1.53 -4.62
N VAL A 60 -2.71 -1.73 -5.27
CA VAL A 60 -3.91 -2.31 -4.65
C VAL A 60 -3.68 -3.74 -4.18
N TRP A 61 -3.08 -4.61 -5.00
CA TRP A 61 -2.89 -5.99 -4.59
C TRP A 61 -1.87 -6.12 -3.45
N LEU A 62 -0.84 -5.27 -3.43
CA LEU A 62 0.14 -5.21 -2.35
C LEU A 62 -0.51 -4.78 -1.03
N LEU A 63 -1.36 -3.75 -1.06
CA LEU A 63 -2.14 -3.33 0.11
C LEU A 63 -3.06 -4.44 0.63
N LEU A 64 -3.77 -5.15 -0.25
CA LEU A 64 -4.56 -6.33 0.14
C LEU A 64 -3.67 -7.40 0.81
N GLY A 65 -2.49 -7.64 0.26
CA GLY A 65 -1.48 -8.53 0.84
C GLY A 65 -1.08 -8.13 2.26
N PHE A 66 -0.76 -6.85 2.47
CA PHE A 66 -0.38 -6.32 3.79
C PHE A 66 -1.53 -6.32 4.80
N PHE A 67 -2.75 -5.99 4.37
CA PHE A 67 -3.93 -6.11 5.24
C PHE A 67 -4.15 -7.55 5.69
N GLY A 68 -4.04 -8.51 4.76
CA GLY A 68 -4.13 -9.94 5.08
C GLY A 68 -3.03 -10.38 6.04
N ALA A 69 -1.78 -9.98 5.79
CA ALA A 69 -0.64 -10.30 6.65
C ALA A 69 -0.81 -9.73 8.07
N ALA A 70 -1.24 -8.47 8.19
CA ALA A 70 -1.54 -7.84 9.47
C ALA A 70 -2.65 -8.61 10.23
N TYR A 71 -3.77 -8.93 9.55
CA TYR A 71 -4.85 -9.71 10.16
C TYR A 71 -4.45 -11.14 10.57
N TYR A 72 -3.42 -11.70 9.93
CA TYR A 72 -2.87 -12.99 10.31
C TYR A 72 -1.95 -12.92 11.55
N LEU A 73 -1.03 -11.95 11.57
CA LEU A 73 0.03 -11.91 12.58
C LEU A 73 -0.38 -11.19 13.87
N ILE A 74 -1.22 -10.16 13.77
CA ILE A 74 -1.61 -9.34 14.93
C ILE A 74 -2.28 -10.18 16.03
N PRO A 75 -3.20 -11.12 15.73
CA PRO A 75 -3.81 -11.92 16.77
C PRO A 75 -2.80 -12.68 17.63
N GLU A 76 -1.75 -13.18 17.00
CA GLU A 76 -0.71 -13.92 17.69
C GLU A 76 0.22 -13.01 18.50
N GLU A 77 0.66 -11.89 17.93
CA GLU A 77 1.52 -10.93 18.65
C GLU A 77 0.81 -10.25 19.83
N THR A 78 -0.51 -10.05 19.71
CA THR A 78 -1.33 -9.39 20.73
C THR A 78 -1.98 -10.38 21.71
N GLU A 79 -1.82 -11.67 21.44
CA GLU A 79 -2.38 -12.80 22.17
C GLU A 79 -3.92 -12.79 22.27
N ARG A 80 -4.61 -12.25 21.26
CA ARG A 80 -6.08 -12.11 21.24
C ARG A 80 -6.66 -12.10 19.84
N GLU A 81 -7.98 -12.27 19.73
CA GLU A 81 -8.69 -12.11 18.46
C GLU A 81 -8.71 -10.63 17.98
N ILE A 82 -8.80 -10.44 16.66
CA ILE A 82 -9.06 -9.13 16.04
C ILE A 82 -10.31 -8.50 16.66
N TYR A 83 -10.23 -7.20 16.98
CA TYR A 83 -11.29 -6.43 17.65
C TYR A 83 -12.66 -6.60 17.00
N SER A 84 -12.74 -6.59 15.67
CA SER A 84 -13.97 -6.92 14.94
C SER A 84 -13.69 -7.63 13.61
N PRO A 85 -13.94 -8.95 13.51
CA PRO A 85 -13.88 -9.67 12.24
C PRO A 85 -14.85 -9.10 11.19
N LYS A 86 -16.05 -8.66 11.62
CA LYS A 86 -17.04 -8.04 10.74
C LYS A 86 -16.50 -6.79 10.05
N LEU A 87 -15.83 -5.92 10.80
CA LEU A 87 -15.20 -4.72 10.21
C LEU A 87 -14.12 -5.08 9.19
N ALA A 88 -13.35 -6.14 9.43
CA ALA A 88 -12.35 -6.60 8.48
C ALA A 88 -12.97 -7.06 7.15
N TYR A 89 -14.11 -7.77 7.17
CA TYR A 89 -14.79 -8.15 5.93
C TYR A 89 -15.47 -6.97 5.23
N ILE A 90 -15.99 -5.99 5.98
CA ILE A 90 -16.53 -4.75 5.40
C ILE A 90 -15.43 -3.96 4.71
N GLN A 91 -14.27 -3.77 5.37
CA GLN A 91 -13.10 -3.16 4.75
C GLN A 91 -12.74 -3.87 3.45
N PHE A 92 -12.65 -5.21 3.47
CA PHE A 92 -12.31 -5.99 2.29
C PHE A 92 -13.28 -5.70 1.14
N ALA A 93 -14.59 -5.76 1.40
CA ALA A 93 -15.61 -5.51 0.39
C ALA A 93 -15.49 -4.11 -0.20
N ILE A 94 -15.34 -3.07 0.63
CA ILE A 94 -15.18 -1.68 0.16
C ILE A 94 -13.93 -1.56 -0.71
N PHE A 95 -12.79 -2.06 -0.24
CA PHE A 95 -11.52 -1.90 -0.93
C PHE A 95 -11.46 -2.70 -2.24
N PHE A 96 -11.89 -3.97 -2.20
CA PHE A 96 -11.84 -4.87 -3.34
C PHE A 96 -12.86 -4.48 -4.42
N LEU A 97 -14.10 -4.17 -4.06
CA LEU A 97 -15.10 -3.71 -5.03
C LEU A 97 -14.74 -2.33 -5.58
N GLY A 98 -14.18 -1.44 -4.75
CA GLY A 98 -13.65 -0.15 -5.20
C GLY A 98 -12.52 -0.32 -6.24
N ALA A 99 -11.62 -1.29 -6.04
CA ALA A 99 -10.57 -1.61 -6.98
C ALA A 99 -11.11 -2.15 -8.32
N LEU A 100 -12.04 -3.11 -8.29
CA LEU A 100 -12.68 -3.61 -9.51
C LEU A 100 -13.44 -2.51 -10.24
N GLY A 101 -14.17 -1.68 -9.49
CA GLY A 101 -14.87 -0.53 -10.03
C GLY A 101 -13.93 0.51 -10.65
N ALA A 102 -12.73 0.70 -10.11
CA ALA A 102 -11.71 1.55 -10.71
C ALA A 102 -11.20 0.98 -12.05
N VAL A 103 -10.89 -0.33 -12.10
CA VAL A 103 -10.47 -0.99 -13.35
C VAL A 103 -11.53 -0.85 -14.43
N VAL A 104 -12.79 -1.13 -14.10
CA VAL A 104 -13.91 -0.96 -15.03
C VAL A 104 -14.04 0.51 -15.43
N GLY A 105 -14.01 1.44 -14.46
CA GLY A 105 -14.05 2.87 -14.72
C GLY A 105 -13.00 3.33 -15.72
N TYR A 106 -11.75 2.89 -15.56
CA TYR A 106 -10.66 3.22 -16.48
C TYR A 106 -10.91 2.75 -17.91
N LEU A 107 -11.49 1.56 -18.10
CA LEU A 107 -11.87 1.06 -19.43
C LEU A 107 -12.95 1.91 -20.11
N PHE A 108 -13.78 2.60 -19.33
CA PHE A 108 -14.80 3.54 -19.80
C PHE A 108 -14.36 5.01 -19.72
N HIS A 109 -13.07 5.29 -19.58
CA HIS A 109 -12.51 6.64 -19.47
C HIS A 109 -13.04 7.45 -18.26
N ILE A 110 -13.41 6.76 -17.19
CA ILE A 110 -13.82 7.34 -15.91
C ILE A 110 -12.62 7.31 -14.96
N TYR A 111 -11.97 8.45 -14.81
CA TYR A 111 -10.84 8.67 -13.89
C TYR A 111 -10.91 10.10 -13.32
N ALA A 112 -10.02 10.44 -12.38
CA ALA A 112 -10.02 11.76 -11.75
C ALA A 112 -9.71 12.90 -12.75
N ASP A 113 -10.39 14.05 -12.62
CA ASP A 113 -10.24 15.22 -13.51
C ASP A 113 -8.79 15.77 -13.56
N HIS A 114 -8.05 15.65 -12.45
CA HIS A 114 -6.63 15.98 -12.34
C HIS A 114 -5.81 14.73 -12.01
N ALA A 115 -5.88 13.74 -12.89
CA ALA A 115 -5.22 12.45 -12.75
C ALA A 115 -3.68 12.59 -12.68
N ARG A 116 -3.12 12.44 -11.48
CA ARG A 116 -1.68 12.25 -11.28
C ARG A 116 -1.34 10.76 -11.39
N SER A 117 -0.13 10.42 -11.84
CA SER A 117 0.30 9.01 -11.86
C SER A 117 0.15 8.38 -10.47
N TYR A 118 -0.34 7.14 -10.39
CA TYR A 118 -0.70 6.42 -9.16
C TYR A 118 -1.90 6.97 -8.36
N LEU A 119 -2.55 8.05 -8.82
CA LEU A 119 -3.68 8.70 -8.15
C LEU A 119 -4.85 8.98 -9.13
N GLN A 120 -4.97 8.16 -10.18
CA GLN A 120 -5.95 8.35 -11.26
C GLN A 120 -7.37 7.89 -10.90
N GLN A 121 -7.55 7.17 -9.80
CA GLN A 121 -8.84 6.60 -9.42
C GLN A 121 -9.91 7.68 -9.24
N PRO A 122 -11.16 7.45 -9.68
CA PRO A 122 -12.25 8.39 -9.48
C PRO A 122 -12.43 8.79 -8.00
N MET A 123 -13.03 9.96 -7.76
CA MET A 123 -13.19 10.49 -6.40
C MET A 123 -13.92 9.52 -5.46
N TRP A 124 -14.97 8.85 -5.95
CA TRP A 124 -15.71 7.87 -5.15
C TRP A 124 -14.85 6.66 -4.74
N VAL A 125 -13.89 6.24 -5.58
CA VAL A 125 -12.90 5.21 -5.22
C VAL A 125 -11.93 5.75 -4.16
N LYS A 126 -11.45 7.00 -4.30
CA LYS A 126 -10.57 7.63 -3.29
C LYS A 126 -11.23 7.67 -1.92
N LEU A 127 -12.50 8.08 -1.86
CA LEU A 127 -13.27 8.09 -0.63
C LEU A 127 -13.45 6.68 -0.05
N GLY A 128 -13.74 5.68 -0.90
CA GLY A 128 -13.81 4.27 -0.49
C GLY A 128 -12.49 3.77 0.11
N ILE A 129 -11.34 4.11 -0.49
CA ILE A 129 -10.00 3.78 0.03
C ILE A 129 -9.81 4.40 1.42
N ILE A 130 -10.15 5.67 1.61
CA ILE A 130 -10.04 6.35 2.90
C ILE A 130 -10.88 5.64 3.97
N VAL A 131 -12.14 5.33 3.66
CA VAL A 131 -13.04 4.63 4.58
C VAL A 131 -12.48 3.24 4.94
N ALA A 132 -12.03 2.47 3.95
CA ALA A 132 -11.41 1.17 4.19
C ALA A 132 -10.15 1.28 5.06
N ALA A 133 -9.28 2.26 4.79
CA ALA A 133 -8.07 2.51 5.58
C ALA A 133 -8.40 2.88 7.04
N LEU A 134 -9.40 3.73 7.27
CA LEU A 134 -9.83 4.11 8.61
C LEU A 134 -10.42 2.92 9.39
N ILE A 135 -11.25 2.09 8.73
CA ILE A 135 -11.77 0.85 9.34
C ILE A 135 -10.62 -0.07 9.73
N PHE A 136 -9.66 -0.28 8.82
CA PHE A 136 -8.49 -1.11 9.06
C PHE A 136 -7.67 -0.62 10.26
N LEU A 137 -7.31 0.67 10.25
CA LEU A 137 -6.50 1.28 11.29
C LEU A 137 -7.18 1.23 12.64
N PHE A 138 -8.47 1.53 12.70
CA PHE A 138 -9.24 1.41 13.93
C PHE A 138 -9.22 -0.03 14.44
N ASN A 139 -9.56 -1.00 13.58
CA ASN A 139 -9.67 -2.41 13.97
C ASN A 139 -8.33 -2.97 14.48
N VAL A 140 -7.24 -2.70 13.75
CA VAL A 140 -5.88 -3.12 14.12
C VAL A 140 -5.38 -2.38 15.37
N SER A 141 -5.55 -1.06 15.45
CA SER A 141 -5.10 -0.28 16.62
C SER A 141 -5.83 -0.71 17.88
N MET A 142 -7.15 -0.89 17.83
CA MET A 142 -7.92 -1.38 18.99
C MET A 142 -7.51 -2.78 19.41
N THR A 143 -7.19 -3.66 18.46
CA THR A 143 -6.67 -5.00 18.77
C THR A 143 -5.35 -4.91 19.54
N VAL A 144 -4.38 -4.14 19.05
CA VAL A 144 -3.07 -4.00 19.70
C VAL A 144 -3.15 -3.27 21.04
N LEU A 145 -3.95 -2.21 21.13
CA LEU A 145 -4.11 -1.44 22.37
C LEU A 145 -4.69 -2.29 23.50
N GLN A 146 -5.63 -3.18 23.18
CA GLN A 146 -6.28 -4.08 24.14
C GLN A 146 -5.57 -5.43 24.31
N GLY A 147 -4.40 -5.62 23.70
CA GLY A 147 -3.61 -6.85 23.80
C GLY A 147 -2.17 -6.59 24.22
N ARG A 148 -1.35 -7.64 24.10
CA ARG A 148 0.10 -7.55 24.27
C ARG A 148 0.70 -6.64 23.21
N LYS A 149 1.70 -5.85 23.62
CA LYS A 149 2.44 -4.94 22.73
C LYS A 149 3.86 -5.45 22.62
N THR A 150 4.30 -5.66 21.39
CA THR A 150 5.65 -6.13 21.05
C THR A 150 6.35 -5.09 20.18
N ALA A 151 7.67 -5.24 19.97
CA ALA A 151 8.39 -4.37 19.04
C ALA A 151 7.78 -4.46 17.63
N ILE A 152 7.41 -5.68 17.20
CA ILE A 152 6.74 -5.92 15.92
C ILE A 152 5.43 -5.17 15.82
N THR A 153 4.53 -5.28 16.80
CA THR A 153 3.22 -4.59 16.70
C THR A 153 3.38 -3.08 16.73
N ASN A 154 4.36 -2.56 17.48
CA ASN A 154 4.61 -1.13 17.57
C ASN A 154 5.18 -0.57 16.27
N VAL A 155 6.18 -1.24 15.67
CA VAL A 155 6.74 -0.87 14.36
C VAL A 155 5.68 -1.01 13.26
N LEU A 156 4.89 -2.09 13.29
CA LEU A 156 3.80 -2.29 12.35
C LEU A 156 2.79 -1.15 12.44
N LEU A 157 2.33 -0.80 13.64
CA LEU A 157 1.39 0.32 13.83
C LEU A 157 1.98 1.65 13.38
N LEU A 158 3.26 1.91 13.68
CA LEU A 158 3.95 3.10 13.19
C LEU A 158 3.92 3.16 11.66
N GLY A 159 4.22 2.03 11.00
CA GLY A 159 4.09 1.89 9.56
C GLY A 159 2.66 2.15 9.08
N LEU A 160 1.68 1.44 9.62
CA LEU A 160 0.29 1.56 9.19
C LEU A 160 -0.28 2.98 9.36
N TRP A 161 0.05 3.68 10.46
CA TRP A 161 -0.34 5.08 10.63
C TRP A 161 0.42 6.03 9.72
N GLY A 162 1.71 5.78 9.47
CA GLY A 162 2.49 6.49 8.47
C GLY A 162 1.84 6.40 7.08
N ILE A 163 1.30 5.23 6.71
CA ILE A 163 0.56 5.03 5.45
C ILE A 163 -0.64 5.98 5.41
N ALA A 164 -1.44 6.09 6.46
CA ALA A 164 -2.57 7.02 6.43
C ALA A 164 -2.14 8.49 6.35
N ILE A 165 -1.14 8.89 7.15
CA ILE A 165 -0.70 10.29 7.24
C ILE A 165 -0.11 10.76 5.91
N PHE A 166 0.84 10.02 5.34
CA PHE A 166 1.46 10.42 4.07
C PHE A 166 0.50 10.33 2.89
N PHE A 167 -0.53 9.47 2.95
CA PHE A 167 -1.57 9.43 1.93
C PHE A 167 -2.40 10.72 1.88
N LEU A 168 -2.51 11.51 2.96
CA LEU A 168 -3.26 12.77 2.96
C LEU A 168 -2.72 13.78 1.94
N PHE A 169 -1.42 13.74 1.62
CA PHE A 169 -0.82 14.57 0.57
C PHE A 169 -1.37 14.25 -0.83
N SER A 170 -2.01 13.08 -1.02
CA SER A 170 -2.69 12.74 -2.28
C SER A 170 -3.96 13.58 -2.53
N LEU A 171 -4.52 14.19 -1.50
CA LEU A 171 -5.76 14.97 -1.56
C LEU A 171 -5.51 16.43 -1.96
N TYR A 172 -4.31 16.93 -1.72
CA TYR A 172 -3.93 18.28 -2.10
C TYR A 172 -3.19 18.27 -3.44
N ASN A 173 -3.63 19.12 -4.36
CA ASN A 173 -3.02 19.33 -5.67
C ASN A 173 -2.54 20.78 -5.79
N PRO A 174 -1.26 21.07 -5.51
CA PRO A 174 -0.70 22.42 -5.61
C PRO A 174 -0.73 22.96 -7.04
N ALA A 175 -0.96 24.26 -7.21
CA ALA A 175 -0.85 24.91 -8.52
C ALA A 175 0.60 25.01 -9.02
N ASN A 176 1.56 25.11 -8.11
CA ASN A 176 2.99 25.08 -8.45
C ASN A 176 3.42 23.64 -8.74
N LEU A 177 3.91 23.40 -9.96
CA LEU A 177 4.29 22.05 -10.41
C LEU A 177 5.43 21.43 -9.59
N ALA A 178 6.43 22.21 -9.20
CA ALA A 178 7.53 21.70 -8.38
C ALA A 178 7.02 21.23 -7.01
N LEU A 179 6.15 22.03 -6.38
CA LEU A 179 5.50 21.68 -5.12
C LEU A 179 4.57 20.46 -5.26
N ASP A 180 3.80 20.38 -6.37
CA ASP A 180 3.01 19.18 -6.69
C ASP A 180 3.90 17.93 -6.74
N LYS A 181 5.03 17.99 -7.45
CA LYS A 181 5.96 16.85 -7.51
C LYS A 181 6.58 16.50 -6.17
N MET A 182 6.92 17.49 -5.33
CA MET A 182 7.41 17.21 -3.98
C MET A 182 6.38 16.42 -3.14
N TYR A 183 5.13 16.87 -3.11
CA TYR A 183 4.07 16.17 -2.36
C TYR A 183 3.66 14.84 -3.00
N TRP A 184 3.75 14.73 -4.31
CA TRP A 184 3.57 13.46 -4.99
C TRP A 184 4.63 12.44 -4.56
N TRP A 185 5.89 12.84 -4.40
CA TRP A 185 6.94 11.97 -3.87
C TRP A 185 6.78 11.63 -2.38
N TYR A 186 6.05 12.42 -1.60
CA TYR A 186 5.65 11.99 -0.25
C TYR A 186 4.66 10.80 -0.32
N VAL A 187 3.83 10.74 -1.36
CA VAL A 187 2.89 9.62 -1.58
C VAL A 187 3.54 8.45 -2.32
N VAL A 188 4.60 8.66 -3.10
CA VAL A 188 5.25 7.58 -3.84
C VAL A 188 6.47 7.04 -3.11
N HIS A 189 7.39 7.89 -2.68
CA HIS A 189 8.61 7.45 -2.00
C HIS A 189 8.36 7.27 -0.51
N LEU A 190 7.94 8.31 0.24
CA LEU A 190 7.77 8.15 1.69
C LEU A 190 6.66 7.15 2.03
N TRP A 191 5.49 7.27 1.40
CA TRP A 191 4.35 6.39 1.68
C TRP A 191 4.52 4.96 1.18
N VAL A 192 4.98 4.72 -0.07
CA VAL A 192 5.23 3.36 -0.57
C VAL A 192 6.55 2.85 -0.01
N GLU A 193 7.67 3.43 -0.40
CA GLU A 193 9.00 2.89 -0.10
C GLU A 193 9.32 3.02 1.39
N GLY A 194 9.25 4.22 1.96
CA GLY A 194 9.63 4.46 3.35
C GLY A 194 8.75 3.72 4.35
N VAL A 195 7.43 3.83 4.22
CA VAL A 195 6.53 3.30 5.25
C VAL A 195 6.18 1.82 5.02
N TRP A 196 6.10 1.33 3.77
CA TRP A 196 5.87 -0.11 3.56
C TRP A 196 7.06 -0.94 4.00
N GLU A 197 8.28 -0.39 4.02
CA GLU A 197 9.44 -1.04 4.63
C GLU A 197 9.21 -1.37 6.10
N LEU A 198 8.57 -0.51 6.89
CA LEU A 198 8.26 -0.79 8.30
C LEU A 198 7.25 -1.93 8.44
N VAL A 199 6.24 -1.95 7.57
CA VAL A 199 5.23 -3.02 7.50
C VAL A 199 5.91 -4.35 7.14
N MET A 200 6.74 -4.35 6.09
CA MET A 200 7.48 -5.51 5.63
C MET A 200 8.46 -6.01 6.68
N ALA A 201 9.23 -5.12 7.32
CA ALA A 201 10.19 -5.49 8.37
C ALA A 201 9.48 -6.16 9.56
N SER A 202 8.30 -5.66 9.93
CA SER A 202 7.47 -6.26 10.99
C SER A 202 6.96 -7.66 10.60
N ILE A 203 6.47 -7.82 9.37
CA ILE A 203 6.03 -9.12 8.84
C ILE A 203 7.21 -10.10 8.78
N LEU A 204 8.36 -9.66 8.28
CA LEU A 204 9.56 -10.49 8.16
C LEU A 204 10.09 -10.90 9.53
N ALA A 205 10.14 -9.99 10.49
CA ALA A 205 10.52 -10.29 11.87
C ALA A 205 9.59 -11.37 12.48
N PHE A 206 8.29 -11.24 12.28
CA PHE A 206 7.31 -12.25 12.70
C PHE A 206 7.57 -13.61 12.04
N ILE A 207 7.71 -13.65 10.71
CA ILE A 207 7.95 -14.88 9.97
C ILE A 207 9.28 -15.53 10.36
N MET A 208 10.34 -14.75 10.54
CA MET A 208 11.66 -15.24 10.96
C MET A 208 11.55 -15.98 12.28
N MET A 209 10.92 -15.39 13.31
CA MET A 209 10.70 -16.08 14.58
C MET A 209 9.90 -17.36 14.42
N LYS A 210 8.86 -17.33 13.58
CA LYS A 210 7.94 -18.47 13.39
C LYS A 210 8.56 -19.65 12.64
N LEU A 211 9.42 -19.39 11.66
CA LEU A 211 10.01 -20.43 10.81
C LEU A 211 11.35 -20.95 11.33
N THR A 212 12.17 -20.05 11.89
CA THR A 212 13.55 -20.39 12.29
C THR A 212 13.65 -20.72 13.78
N GLY A 213 12.73 -20.21 14.61
CA GLY A 213 12.82 -20.32 16.06
C GLY A 213 13.90 -19.44 16.70
N VAL A 214 14.50 -18.51 15.95
CA VAL A 214 15.47 -17.53 16.51
C VAL A 214 14.81 -16.72 17.63
N ASP A 215 15.57 -16.49 18.70
CA ASP A 215 15.10 -15.77 19.87
C ASP A 215 14.53 -14.39 19.52
N ARG A 216 13.35 -14.09 20.09
CA ARG A 216 12.66 -12.81 19.89
C ARG A 216 13.55 -11.61 20.17
N GLU A 217 14.34 -11.68 21.24
CA GLU A 217 15.21 -10.58 21.63
C GLU A 217 16.20 -10.19 20.53
N VAL A 218 16.76 -11.18 19.82
CA VAL A 218 17.69 -10.95 18.70
C VAL A 218 16.95 -10.30 17.53
N VAL A 219 15.79 -10.85 17.17
CA VAL A 219 14.99 -10.36 16.04
C VAL A 219 14.51 -8.93 16.28
N GLU A 220 14.02 -8.62 17.48
CA GLU A 220 13.50 -7.28 17.81
C GLU A 220 14.62 -6.23 17.86
N LYS A 221 15.83 -6.57 18.32
CA LYS A 221 17.00 -5.68 18.24
C LYS A 221 17.34 -5.34 16.80
N TRP A 222 17.40 -6.34 15.92
CA TRP A 222 17.68 -6.11 14.50
C TRP A 222 16.56 -5.35 13.80
N LEU A 223 15.30 -5.61 14.16
CA LEU A 223 14.15 -4.84 13.65
C LEU A 223 14.33 -3.35 13.92
N TYR A 224 14.71 -2.96 15.15
CA TYR A 224 14.94 -1.56 15.46
C TYR A 224 16.10 -0.95 14.68
N VAL A 225 17.21 -1.67 14.52
CA VAL A 225 18.35 -1.20 13.72
C VAL A 225 17.93 -0.96 12.28
N ILE A 226 17.28 -1.95 11.65
CA ILE A 226 16.81 -1.87 10.25
C ILE A 226 15.86 -0.68 10.08
N VAL A 227 14.84 -0.57 10.94
CA VAL A 227 13.86 0.53 10.88
C VAL A 227 14.52 1.89 11.07
N ALA A 228 15.45 2.03 12.03
CA ALA A 228 16.15 3.28 12.26
C ALA A 228 17.00 3.69 11.06
N THR A 229 17.77 2.75 10.48
CA THR A 229 18.58 3.03 9.30
C THR A 229 17.71 3.35 8.08
N SER A 230 16.65 2.57 7.83
CA SER A 230 15.70 2.80 6.74
C SER A 230 15.05 4.18 6.83
N LEU A 231 14.56 4.58 8.02
CA LEU A 231 13.95 5.90 8.19
C LEU A 231 14.97 7.03 8.03
N PHE A 232 16.16 6.87 8.60
CA PHE A 232 17.21 7.89 8.49
C PHE A 232 17.61 8.13 7.03
N THR A 233 17.86 7.05 6.28
CA THR A 233 18.27 7.17 4.87
C THR A 233 17.11 7.44 3.94
N GLY A 234 15.94 6.83 4.13
CA GLY A 234 14.79 6.96 3.23
C GLY A 234 14.10 8.33 3.31
N VAL A 235 13.98 8.92 4.51
CA VAL A 235 13.40 10.26 4.66
C VAL A 235 14.27 11.30 3.95
N LEU A 236 15.58 11.28 4.19
CA LEU A 236 16.52 12.16 3.50
C LEU A 236 16.65 11.82 2.01
N GLY A 237 16.64 10.52 1.69
CA GLY A 237 16.79 9.95 0.36
C GLY A 237 15.70 10.35 -0.61
N THR A 238 14.52 10.74 -0.12
CA THR A 238 13.46 11.33 -0.96
C THR A 238 14.00 12.50 -1.81
N GLY A 239 15.02 13.21 -1.31
CA GLY A 239 15.73 14.28 -2.01
C GLY A 239 16.23 13.93 -3.42
N HIS A 240 16.55 12.66 -3.70
CA HIS A 240 17.00 12.25 -5.03
C HIS A 240 15.94 12.41 -6.13
N HIS A 241 14.68 12.54 -5.73
CA HIS A 241 13.57 12.79 -6.62
C HIS A 241 13.38 14.28 -6.91
N TYR A 242 14.12 15.14 -6.23
CA TYR A 242 13.99 16.60 -6.31
C TYR A 242 15.03 17.24 -7.23
N TYR A 243 16.02 16.48 -7.69
CA TYR A 243 17.14 16.98 -8.50
C TYR A 243 16.69 17.83 -9.69
N TRP A 244 15.62 17.42 -10.39
CA TRP A 244 15.24 17.98 -11.69
C TRP A 244 13.78 18.41 -11.79
N ILE A 245 13.10 18.64 -10.65
CA ILE A 245 11.69 19.05 -10.62
C ILE A 245 11.48 20.55 -10.37
N GLY A 246 12.57 21.34 -10.32
CA GLY A 246 12.52 22.77 -9.99
C GLY A 246 12.57 23.08 -8.49
N ALA A 247 13.03 22.13 -7.66
CA ALA A 247 13.31 22.37 -6.24
C ALA A 247 14.61 23.19 -6.07
N PRO A 248 14.85 23.80 -4.88
CA PRO A 248 16.09 24.54 -4.62
C PRO A 248 17.36 23.72 -4.84
N ALA A 249 18.44 24.39 -5.26
CA ALA A 249 19.68 23.74 -5.68
C ALA A 249 20.36 22.88 -4.59
N TYR A 250 20.11 23.13 -3.30
CA TYR A 250 20.70 22.34 -2.22
C TYR A 250 20.31 20.86 -2.25
N TRP A 251 19.24 20.49 -2.96
CA TRP A 251 18.87 19.09 -3.15
C TRP A 251 19.81 18.32 -4.10
N GLN A 252 20.67 19.00 -4.86
CA GLN A 252 21.61 18.37 -5.79
C GLN A 252 22.99 18.08 -5.17
N TRP A 253 23.20 18.45 -3.91
CA TRP A 253 24.49 18.39 -3.21
C TRP A 253 24.45 17.46 -2.00
#